data_AF-A0A383A315-F1
#
_entry.id   AF-A0A383A315-F1
#
_cell.length_a   1.000
_cell.length_b   1.000
_cell.length_c   1.000
_cell.angle_alpha   90.00
_cell.angle_beta   90.00
_cell.angle_gamma   90.00
#
_symmetry.space_group_name_H-M   'P 1'
#
loop_
_entity.id
_entity.type
_entity.pdbx_description
1 polymer ?
#
loop_
_entity_poly.entity_id
_entity_poly.type
_entity_poly.pdbx_seq_one_letter_code
_entity_poly.pdbx_strand_id
1 'polypeptide(L)'
;MTSRHYFPDLDEIRESDRFVIFKGSQIVVKGDDFMWDCEQLDLQLLHNSQLLLIEEEPSGFIAVQANPSLIEQLDAECRSLRSLLFTQRDYDVSVAGKASQIIDWYGTHRFCGSCGNPTRHHET
;
A
#
# COMPACT_ATOMS: atom_id res chain seq x y z
N MET A 1 8.71 5.55 21.84
CA MET A 1 7.94 5.48 20.58
C MET A 1 7.55 4.03 20.43
N THR A 2 6.25 3.73 20.44
CA THR A 2 5.76 2.39 20.16
C THR A 2 6.08 2.07 18.71
N SER A 3 7.01 1.14 18.48
CA SER A 3 7.35 0.65 17.16
C SER A 3 6.09 0.03 16.54
N ARG A 4 5.72 0.46 15.34
CA ARG A 4 4.67 -0.20 14.55
C ARG A 4 5.24 -1.42 13.84
N HIS A 5 4.40 -2.39 13.56
CA HIS A 5 4.78 -3.49 12.69
C HIS A 5 4.88 -3.03 11.24
N TYR A 6 5.78 -3.67 10.47
CA TYR A 6 5.85 -3.50 9.02
C TYR A 6 4.60 -4.02 8.29
N PHE A 7 3.85 -4.90 8.96
CA PHE A 7 2.58 -5.46 8.52
C PHE A 7 1.51 -5.00 9.52
N PRO A 8 1.10 -3.72 9.50
CA PRO A 8 0.24 -3.18 10.52
C PRO A 8 -1.17 -3.78 10.45
N ASP A 9 -1.74 -4.07 11.62
CA ASP A 9 -3.18 -4.31 11.75
C ASP A 9 -3.97 -2.99 11.67
N LEU A 10 -5.30 -3.06 11.51
CA LEU A 10 -6.15 -1.87 11.36
C LEU A 10 -6.13 -0.95 12.59
N ASP A 11 -5.93 -1.50 13.79
CA ASP A 11 -5.81 -0.75 15.04
C ASP A 11 -4.44 -0.05 15.18
N GLU A 12 -3.46 -0.45 14.39
CA GLU A 12 -2.17 0.24 14.32
C GLU A 12 -2.17 1.44 13.38
N ILE A 13 -3.22 1.65 12.56
CA ILE A 13 -3.36 2.78 11.64
C ILE A 13 -3.58 4.10 12.40
N ARG A 14 -2.91 5.18 11.97
CA ARG A 14 -2.96 6.54 12.52
C ARG A 14 -3.73 7.39 11.53
N GLU A 15 -4.45 8.40 12.02
CA GLU A 15 -5.17 9.36 11.17
C GLU A 15 -4.27 10.08 10.16
N SER A 16 -2.99 10.28 10.50
CA SER A 16 -1.99 10.90 9.63
C SER A 16 -1.44 9.99 8.54
N ASP A 17 -1.76 8.69 8.56
CA ASP A 17 -1.23 7.76 7.57
C ASP A 17 -1.82 8.03 6.18
N ARG A 18 -0.98 7.79 5.19
CA ARG A 18 -1.32 7.90 3.76
C ARG A 18 -1.23 6.52 3.13
N PHE A 19 -2.16 6.22 2.26
CA PHE A 19 -2.24 4.91 1.60
C PHE A 19 -1.91 5.03 0.13
N VAL A 20 -1.12 4.07 -0.36
CA VAL A 20 -0.84 3.89 -1.78
C VAL A 20 -1.49 2.58 -2.19
N ILE A 21 -2.57 2.68 -2.96
CA ILE A 21 -3.44 1.55 -3.27
C ILE A 21 -3.09 1.00 -4.66
N PHE A 22 -2.95 -0.32 -4.75
CA PHE A 22 -2.69 -1.03 -6.00
C PHE A 22 -3.79 -2.04 -6.32
N LYS A 23 -4.10 -2.20 -7.61
CA LYS A 23 -4.91 -3.29 -8.16
C LYS A 23 -4.04 -4.06 -9.17
N GLY A 24 -3.57 -5.24 -8.79
CA GLY A 24 -2.50 -5.91 -9.52
C GLY A 24 -1.27 -4.99 -9.64
N SER A 25 -0.76 -4.79 -10.86
CA SER A 25 0.38 -3.92 -11.13
C SER A 25 0.02 -2.45 -11.41
N GLN A 26 -1.25 -2.07 -11.21
CA GLN A 26 -1.73 -0.71 -11.47
C GLN A 26 -1.94 0.04 -10.16
N ILE A 27 -1.60 1.32 -10.15
CA ILE A 27 -1.86 2.21 -9.02
C ILE A 27 -3.26 2.80 -9.15
N VAL A 28 -3.96 2.91 -8.02
CA VAL A 28 -5.32 3.43 -7.93
C VAL A 28 -5.26 4.93 -7.60
N VAL A 29 -5.87 5.74 -8.44
CA VAL A 29 -5.79 7.22 -8.37
C VAL A 29 -7.18 7.85 -8.42
N LYS A 30 -7.33 9.01 -7.80
CA LYS A 30 -8.49 9.89 -7.92
C LYS A 30 -8.09 11.17 -8.65
N GLY A 31 -8.49 11.28 -9.92
CA GLY A 31 -7.93 12.31 -10.80
C GLY A 31 -6.44 12.06 -11.00
N ASP A 32 -5.60 12.97 -10.52
CA ASP A 32 -4.13 12.81 -10.55
C ASP A 32 -3.53 12.41 -9.20
N ASP A 33 -4.31 12.41 -8.12
CA ASP A 33 -3.82 12.05 -6.79
C ASP A 33 -3.86 10.53 -6.58
N PHE A 34 -2.78 9.98 -6.05
CA PHE A 34 -2.66 8.56 -5.72
C PHE A 34 -2.52 8.31 -4.22
N MET A 35 -2.40 9.37 -3.42
CA MET A 35 -2.19 9.32 -1.97
C MET A 35 -3.53 9.45 -1.29
N TRP A 36 -4.01 8.36 -0.72
CA TRP A 36 -5.29 8.32 -0.01
C TRP A 36 -5.07 8.62 1.47
N ASP A 37 -6.02 9.22 2.16
CA ASP A 37 -6.03 9.32 3.63
C ASP A 37 -7.18 8.55 4.26
N CYS A 38 -7.15 8.48 5.60
CA CYS A 38 -8.18 7.83 6.40
C CYS A 38 -9.58 8.45 6.21
N GLU A 39 -9.70 9.72 5.82
CA GLU A 39 -11.01 10.35 5.58
C GLU A 39 -11.63 9.91 4.25
N GLN A 40 -10.79 9.58 3.27
CA GLN A 40 -11.20 9.13 1.94
C GLN A 40 -11.49 7.63 1.86
N LEU A 41 -11.05 6.84 2.86
CA LEU A 41 -11.16 5.39 2.87
C LEU A 41 -12.09 4.91 3.98
N ASP A 42 -13.00 4.01 3.65
CA ASP A 42 -13.61 3.15 4.67
C ASP A 42 -12.59 2.07 5.07
N LEU A 43 -11.93 2.29 6.22
CA LEU A 43 -10.92 1.37 6.75
C LEU A 43 -11.47 -0.05 7.00
N GLN A 44 -12.79 -0.22 7.14
CA GLN A 44 -13.39 -1.56 7.27
C GLN A 44 -13.21 -2.38 5.99
N LEU A 45 -13.07 -1.76 4.82
CA LEU A 45 -12.80 -2.47 3.56
C LEU A 45 -11.37 -3.00 3.48
N LEU A 46 -10.48 -2.59 4.39
CA LEU A 46 -9.08 -3.01 4.41
C LEU A 46 -8.85 -4.31 5.20
N HIS A 47 -9.85 -4.84 5.91
CA HIS A 47 -9.69 -6.01 6.79
C HIS A 47 -9.11 -7.27 6.12
N ASN A 48 -9.33 -7.45 4.82
CA ASN A 48 -8.79 -8.57 4.03
C ASN A 48 -7.71 -8.12 3.03
N SER A 49 -7.29 -6.86 3.10
CA SER A 49 -6.24 -6.32 2.25
C SER A 49 -4.89 -6.52 2.93
N GLN A 50 -3.85 -6.77 2.13
CA GLN A 50 -2.50 -6.76 2.65
C GLN A 50 -2.05 -5.30 2.85
N LEU A 51 -1.73 -4.94 4.09
CA LEU A 51 -1.14 -3.66 4.48
C LEU A 51 0.37 -3.83 4.68
N LEU A 52 1.16 -2.89 4.15
CA LEU A 52 2.62 -2.88 4.23
C LEU A 52 3.10 -1.46 4.54
N LEU A 53 3.73 -1.26 5.68
CA LEU A 53 4.35 0.03 6.02
C LEU A 53 5.59 0.26 5.14
N ILE A 54 5.61 1.35 4.39
CA ILE A 54 6.67 1.74 3.45
C ILE A 54 7.65 2.72 4.10
N GLU A 55 7.13 3.66 4.87
CA GLU A 55 7.87 4.78 5.47
C GLU A 55 7.09 5.28 6.69
N GLU A 56 7.75 5.71 7.77
CA GLU A 56 7.09 6.10 9.03
C GLU A 56 7.14 7.61 9.33
N GLU A 57 8.17 8.31 8.86
CA GLU A 57 8.44 9.72 9.18
C GLU A 57 8.61 10.52 7.88
N PRO A 58 8.00 11.72 7.73
CA PRO A 58 7.23 12.48 8.72
C PRO A 58 5.75 12.06 8.84
N SER A 59 5.25 11.20 7.95
CA SER A 59 3.91 10.61 7.99
C SER A 59 3.97 9.20 7.43
N GLY A 60 3.22 8.27 8.04
CA GLY A 60 3.25 6.86 7.66
C GLY A 60 2.70 6.66 6.25
N PHE A 61 3.43 5.91 5.42
CA PHE A 61 2.96 5.45 4.12
C PHE A 61 2.66 3.96 4.16
N ILE A 62 1.44 3.58 3.80
CA ILE A 62 0.99 2.19 3.81
C ILE A 62 0.66 1.77 2.37
N ALA A 63 1.36 0.76 1.87
CA ALA A 63 1.02 0.09 0.61
C ALA A 63 -0.17 -0.84 0.84
N VAL A 64 -1.15 -0.81 -0.06
CA VAL A 64 -2.35 -1.65 0.01
C VAL A 64 -2.52 -2.38 -1.31
N GLN A 65 -2.54 -3.72 -1.26
CA GLN A 65 -3.09 -4.49 -2.37
C GLN A 65 -4.60 -4.55 -2.22
N ALA A 66 -5.31 -3.81 -3.09
CA ALA A 66 -6.76 -3.68 -3.02
C ALA A 66 -7.47 -5.02 -3.27
N ASN A 67 -8.46 -5.29 -2.43
CA ASN A 67 -9.48 -6.28 -2.72
C ASN A 67 -10.59 -5.69 -3.63
N PRO A 68 -11.43 -6.52 -4.26
CA PRO A 68 -12.49 -6.02 -5.15
C PRO A 68 -13.46 -5.04 -4.48
N SER A 69 -13.84 -5.29 -3.23
CA SER A 69 -14.79 -4.46 -2.49
C SER A 69 -14.27 -3.04 -2.23
N LEU A 70 -12.96 -2.89 -1.96
CA LEU A 70 -12.33 -1.58 -1.84
C LEU A 70 -12.44 -0.80 -3.16
N ILE A 71 -12.08 -1.41 -4.29
CA ILE A 71 -12.10 -0.73 -5.59
C ILE A 71 -13.51 -0.32 -6.01
N GLU A 72 -14.52 -1.13 -5.71
CA GLU A 72 -15.91 -0.83 -6.07
C GLU A 72 -16.49 0.37 -5.31
N GLN A 73 -15.95 0.68 -4.12
CA GLN A 73 -16.40 1.84 -3.33
C GLN A 73 -15.61 3.12 -3.64
N LEU A 74 -14.43 3.00 -4.25
CA LEU A 74 -13.63 4.15 -4.62
C LEU A 74 -14.05 4.67 -6.00
N ASP A 75 -14.42 5.94 -6.07
CA ASP A 75 -14.54 6.67 -7.34
C ASP A 75 -13.11 6.98 -7.86
N ALA A 76 -12.50 5.97 -8.46
CA ALA A 76 -11.07 5.94 -8.78
C ALA A 76 -10.76 5.25 -10.11
N GLU A 77 -9.57 5.54 -10.64
CA GLU A 77 -9.03 4.97 -11.86
C GLU A 77 -7.78 4.14 -11.57
N CYS A 78 -7.56 3.09 -12.37
CA CYS A 78 -6.32 2.31 -12.32
C CYS A 78 -5.36 2.80 -13.42
N ARG A 79 -4.18 3.28 -13.04
CA ARG A 79 -3.16 3.78 -13.96
C ARG A 79 -1.86 2.99 -13.85
N SER A 80 -1.00 3.07 -14.87
CA SER A 80 0.35 2.52 -14.78
C SER A 80 1.18 3.39 -13.84
N LEU A 81 2.05 2.81 -13.02
CA LEU A 81 2.97 3.59 -12.17
C LEU A 81 3.77 4.64 -12.97
N ARG A 82 4.19 4.27 -14.19
CA ARG A 82 4.96 5.16 -15.08
C ARG A 82 4.21 6.43 -15.49
N SER A 83 2.88 6.46 -15.44
CA SER A 83 2.15 7.69 -15.78
C SER A 83 2.36 8.81 -14.78
N LEU A 84 2.79 8.48 -13.54
CA LEU A 84 3.08 9.46 -12.50
C LEU A 84 4.38 10.25 -12.76
N LEU A 85 5.30 9.70 -13.57
CA LEU A 85 6.62 10.29 -13.83
C LEU A 85 6.56 11.72 -14.39
N PHE A 86 5.45 12.09 -15.02
CA PHE A 86 5.28 13.38 -15.69
C PHE A 86 4.30 14.31 -14.97
N THR A 87 3.57 13.81 -13.97
CA THR A 87 2.49 14.55 -13.30
C THR A 87 2.76 14.78 -11.81
N GLN A 88 3.63 13.97 -11.21
CA GLN A 88 3.91 14.00 -9.77
C GLN A 88 5.32 14.52 -9.48
N ARG A 89 5.55 14.93 -8.22
CA ARG A 89 6.89 15.34 -7.76
C ARG A 89 7.78 14.11 -7.57
N ASP A 90 9.10 14.29 -7.67
CA ASP A 90 10.09 13.21 -7.56
C ASP A 90 9.94 12.38 -6.28
N TYR A 91 9.67 13.03 -5.14
CA TYR A 91 9.44 12.34 -3.88
C TYR A 91 8.20 11.44 -3.92
N ASP A 92 7.10 11.95 -4.47
CA ASP A 92 5.83 11.22 -4.54
C ASP A 92 5.97 10.00 -5.47
N VAL A 93 6.68 10.16 -6.60
CA VAL A 93 7.03 9.04 -7.50
C VAL A 93 7.92 8.02 -6.78
N SER A 94 8.88 8.46 -5.97
CA SER A 94 9.73 7.57 -5.18
C SER A 94 8.92 6.74 -4.19
N VAL A 95 7.97 7.37 -3.47
CA VAL A 95 7.05 6.68 -2.56
C VAL A 95 6.21 5.64 -3.31
N ALA A 96 5.59 6.01 -4.44
CA ALA A 96 4.80 5.08 -5.25
C ALA A 96 5.65 3.92 -5.80
N GLY A 97 6.91 4.20 -6.16
CA GLY A 97 7.89 3.20 -6.60
C GLY A 97 8.29 2.23 -5.50
N LYS A 98 8.53 2.71 -4.27
CA LYS A 98 8.76 1.85 -3.10
C LYS A 98 7.55 0.97 -2.80
N ALA A 99 6.35 1.56 -2.82
CA ALA A 99 5.08 0.86 -2.60
C ALA A 99 4.87 -0.29 -3.60
N SER A 100 5.13 -0.03 -4.89
CA SER A 100 5.02 -1.05 -5.93
C SER A 100 6.02 -2.19 -5.72
N GLN A 101 7.26 -1.88 -5.33
CA GLN A 101 8.30 -2.88 -5.09
C GLN A 101 7.98 -3.75 -3.88
N ILE A 102 7.49 -3.18 -2.79
CA ILE A 102 7.20 -3.95 -1.57
C ILE A 102 5.98 -4.86 -1.74
N ILE A 103 4.94 -4.40 -2.46
CA ILE A 103 3.78 -5.24 -2.80
C ILE A 103 4.19 -6.41 -3.68
N ASP A 104 4.99 -6.16 -4.73
CA ASP A 104 5.46 -7.21 -5.64
C ASP A 104 6.37 -8.22 -4.92
N TRP A 105 7.32 -7.71 -4.12
CA TRP A 105 8.17 -8.54 -3.28
C TRP A 105 7.32 -9.44 -2.37
N TYR A 106 6.38 -8.87 -1.63
CA TYR A 106 5.55 -9.65 -0.72
C TYR A 106 4.72 -10.70 -1.45
N GLY A 107 4.09 -10.33 -2.58
CA GLY A 107 3.31 -11.25 -3.40
C GLY A 107 4.11 -12.43 -3.93
N THR A 108 5.38 -12.21 -4.28
CA THR A 108 6.29 -13.23 -4.83
C THR A 108 7.02 -14.05 -3.77
N HIS A 109 7.06 -13.60 -2.52
CA HIS A 109 7.79 -14.25 -1.42
C HIS A 109 6.89 -14.86 -0.34
N ARG A 110 5.63 -15.15 -0.68
CA ARG A 110 4.69 -15.88 0.21
C ARG A 110 5.12 -17.31 0.53
N PHE A 111 6.03 -17.87 -0.26
CA PHE A 111 6.62 -19.19 -0.08
C PHE A 111 8.14 -19.12 -0.23
N CYS A 112 8.86 -19.96 0.50
CA CYS A 112 10.32 -20.01 0.47
C CYS A 112 10.81 -20.59 -0.86
N GLY A 113 11.65 -19.86 -1.58
CA GLY A 113 12.24 -20.32 -2.85
C GLY A 113 13.17 -21.54 -2.73
N SER A 114 13.60 -21.90 -1.51
CA SER A 114 14.46 -23.07 -1.26
C SER A 114 13.65 -24.33 -0.92
N CYS A 115 12.65 -24.24 -0.04
CA CYS A 115 11.92 -25.41 0.45
C CYS A 115 10.42 -25.43 0.11
N GLY A 116 9.87 -24.36 -0.49
CA GLY A 116 8.47 -24.27 -0.89
C GLY A 116 7.47 -24.04 0.26
N ASN A 117 7.89 -24.05 1.53
CA ASN A 117 7.01 -23.81 2.66
C ASN A 117 6.52 -22.35 2.71
N PRO A 118 5.31 -22.08 3.25
CA PRO A 118 4.84 -20.72 3.49
C PRO A 118 5.84 -19.92 4.33
N THR A 119 6.11 -18.68 3.93
CA THR A 119 6.90 -17.75 4.75
C THR A 119 6.05 -17.20 5.89
N ARG A 120 6.72 -16.72 6.94
CA ARG A 120 6.09 -16.02 8.06
C ARG A 120 6.71 -14.63 8.15
N HIS A 121 5.90 -13.65 8.55
CA HIS A 121 6.42 -12.32 8.83
C HIS A 121 7.40 -12.38 10.00
N HIS A 122 8.38 -11.48 9.96
CA HIS A 122 9.32 -11.33 11.07
C HIS A 122 8.61 -10.64 12.24
N GLU A 123 8.61 -11.27 13.41
CA GLU A 123 8.14 -10.65 14.65
C GLU A 123 9.18 -9.58 15.03
N THR A 124 8.79 -8.31 15.02
CA THR A 124 9.68 -7.18 15.31
C THR A 124 9.22 -6.48 16.58
#